data_AF-A0A7J5A7T3-F1
#
_entry.id   AF-A0A7J5A7T3-F1
#
_cell.length_a   1.000
_cell.length_b   1.000
_cell.length_c   1.000
_cell.angle_alpha   90.00
_cell.angle_beta   90.00
_cell.angle_gamma   90.00
#
_symmetry.space_group_name_H-M   'P 1'
#
loop_
_entity.id
_entity.type
_entity.pdbx_description
1 polymer ?
#
loop_
_entity_poly.entity_id
_entity_poly.type
_entity_poly.pdbx_seq_one_letter_code
_entity_poly.pdbx_strand_id
1 'polypeptide(L)'
;LTTSSLTVLFSFFNLIIFSLVLGYYSLQIFGVFVLGSVLYFGWVLFFFKKRKELDYKRFSQVSQEQSKVIELINGMQEIKLHNAERRMRWNWEYVQARLFKVATKSLALEQTQSVGSNFINELKNMFITVLSAKLVIDGQISLGMMMAISYIVGQLNGPITQLINFMRDVQDAQISVDRLGEIH
;
A
#
# COMPACT_ATOMS: atom_id res chain seq x y z
N LEU A 1 9.43 11.90 6.29
CA LEU A 1 10.16 11.80 5.01
C LEU A 1 11.64 11.50 5.23
N THR A 2 12.41 12.31 5.97
CA THR A 2 13.85 12.06 6.22
C THR A 2 14.16 10.68 6.84
N THR A 3 13.39 10.25 7.84
CA THR A 3 13.54 8.90 8.43
C THR A 3 13.16 7.80 7.43
N SER A 4 12.04 7.97 6.70
CA SER A 4 11.57 7.00 5.69
C SER A 4 12.57 6.84 4.53
N SER A 5 13.15 7.93 4.04
CA SER A 5 14.16 7.90 2.96
C SER A 5 15.42 7.16 3.39
N LEU A 6 15.88 7.36 4.62
CA LEU A 6 17.05 6.66 5.16
C LEU A 6 16.77 5.16 5.29
N THR A 7 15.60 4.80 5.83
CA THR A 7 15.12 3.42 5.94
C THR A 7 15.03 2.73 4.58
N VAL A 8 14.55 3.42 3.55
CA VAL A 8 14.47 2.89 2.17
C VAL A 8 15.85 2.64 1.59
N LEU A 9 16.81 3.54 1.82
CA LEU A 9 18.18 3.38 1.33
C LEU A 9 18.86 2.17 1.98
N PHE A 10 18.73 2.02 3.30
CA PHE A 10 19.19 0.81 4.02
C PHE A 10 18.49 -0.46 3.54
N SER A 11 17.19 -0.39 3.25
CA SER A 11 16.45 -1.52 2.71
C SER A 11 16.89 -1.89 1.30
N PHE A 12 17.16 -0.92 0.44
CA PHE A 12 17.70 -1.18 -0.89
C PHE A 12 19.06 -1.85 -0.82
N PHE A 13 19.93 -1.40 0.09
CA PHE A 13 21.23 -2.01 0.34
C PHE A 13 21.12 -3.45 0.87
N ASN A 14 20.26 -3.67 1.87
CA ASN A 14 19.98 -5.02 2.40
C ASN A 14 19.42 -5.94 1.31
N LEU A 15 18.49 -5.45 0.49
CA LEU A 15 17.89 -6.22 -0.59
C LEU A 15 18.96 -6.69 -1.57
N ILE A 16 19.91 -5.83 -1.96
CA ILE A 16 21.02 -6.20 -2.84
C ILE A 16 21.92 -7.25 -2.18
N ILE A 17 22.37 -7.03 -0.95
CA ILE A 17 23.27 -7.95 -0.26
C ILE A 17 22.63 -9.32 -0.09
N PHE A 18 21.43 -9.38 0.48
CA PHE A 18 20.76 -10.65 0.72
C PHE A 18 20.37 -11.36 -0.58
N SER A 19 20.07 -10.61 -1.65
CA SER A 19 19.84 -11.18 -2.98
C SER A 19 21.11 -11.81 -3.56
N LEU A 20 22.27 -11.16 -3.44
CA LEU A 20 23.56 -11.72 -3.87
C LEU A 20 23.93 -12.97 -3.08
N VAL A 21 23.76 -12.93 -1.75
CA VAL A 21 24.01 -14.08 -0.88
C VAL A 21 23.10 -15.25 -1.26
N LEU A 22 21.80 -15.00 -1.46
CA LEU A 22 20.84 -16.03 -1.89
C LEU A 22 21.23 -16.63 -3.26
N GLY A 23 21.65 -15.79 -4.21
CA GLY A 23 22.12 -16.22 -5.53
C GLY A 23 23.38 -17.09 -5.47
N TYR A 24 24.29 -16.80 -4.54
CA TYR A 24 25.48 -17.63 -4.31
C TYR A 24 25.13 -19.01 -3.74
N TYR A 25 24.11 -19.10 -2.87
CA TYR A 25 23.69 -20.37 -2.28
C TYR A 25 22.89 -21.26 -3.23
N SER A 26 21.91 -20.70 -3.95
CA SER A 26 21.10 -21.46 -4.90
C SER A 26 20.46 -20.56 -5.96
N LEU A 27 20.91 -20.73 -7.20
CA LEU A 27 20.37 -20.02 -8.37
C LEU A 27 18.88 -20.34 -8.60
N GLN A 28 18.43 -21.55 -8.25
CA GLN A 28 17.03 -21.97 -8.40
C GLN A 28 16.12 -21.20 -7.45
N ILE A 29 16.50 -21.08 -6.18
CA ILE A 29 15.72 -20.38 -5.16
C ILE A 29 15.72 -18.87 -5.44
N PHE A 30 16.86 -18.33 -5.89
CA PHE A 30 16.95 -16.95 -6.34
C PHE A 30 15.99 -16.65 -7.50
N GLY A 31 15.88 -17.52 -8.50
CA GLY A 31 14.95 -17.36 -9.62
C GLY A 31 13.48 -17.26 -9.17
N VAL A 32 13.07 -18.12 -8.24
CA VAL A 32 11.71 -18.10 -7.66
C VAL A 32 11.48 -16.83 -6.83
N PHE A 33 12.47 -16.40 -6.07
CA PHE A 33 12.39 -15.16 -5.30
C PHE A 33 12.24 -13.93 -6.21
N VAL A 34 13.00 -13.85 -7.30
CA VAL A 34 12.92 -12.75 -8.27
C VAL A 34 11.56 -12.77 -8.96
N LEU A 35 11.09 -13.92 -9.44
CA LEU A 35 9.75 -14.05 -10.03
C LEU A 35 8.64 -13.64 -9.07
N GLY A 36 8.69 -14.11 -7.82
CA GLY A 36 7.74 -13.75 -6.77
C GLY A 36 7.77 -12.25 -6.46
N SER A 37 8.96 -11.64 -6.43
CA SER A 37 9.11 -10.19 -6.21
C SER A 37 8.56 -9.39 -7.37
N VAL A 38 8.81 -9.80 -8.62
CA VAL A 38 8.26 -9.13 -9.82
C VAL A 38 6.73 -9.24 -9.84
N LEU A 39 6.17 -10.41 -9.54
CA LEU A 39 4.71 -10.59 -9.42
C LEU A 39 4.12 -9.69 -8.32
N TYR A 40 4.82 -9.57 -7.20
CA TYR A 40 4.41 -8.71 -6.09
C TYR A 40 4.40 -7.23 -6.48
N PHE A 41 5.47 -6.74 -7.13
CA PHE A 41 5.51 -5.38 -7.66
C PHE A 41 4.43 -5.15 -8.73
N GLY A 42 4.23 -6.10 -9.64
CA GLY A 42 3.18 -6.04 -10.67
C GLY A 42 1.79 -5.95 -10.07
N TRP A 43 1.50 -6.72 -9.02
CA TRP A 43 0.26 -6.64 -8.27
C TRP A 43 0.04 -5.24 -7.70
N VAL A 44 1.04 -4.69 -7.00
CA VAL A 44 0.94 -3.34 -6.41
C VAL A 44 0.68 -2.27 -7.47
N LEU A 45 1.42 -2.31 -8.59
CA LEU A 45 1.28 -1.35 -9.69
C LEU A 45 -0.09 -1.41 -10.36
N PHE A 46 -0.70 -2.59 -10.46
CA PHE A 46 -2.04 -2.75 -11.04
C PHE A 46 -3.11 -1.95 -10.26
N PHE A 47 -2.99 -1.88 -8.93
CA PHE A 47 -3.95 -1.16 -8.08
C PHE A 47 -3.75 0.37 -8.09
N PHE A 48 -2.63 0.88 -8.61
CA PHE A 48 -2.31 2.31 -8.56
C PHE A 48 -3.33 3.19 -9.30
N LYS A 49 -3.81 2.77 -10.48
CA LYS A 49 -4.79 3.55 -11.25
C LYS A 49 -6.11 3.72 -10.49
N LYS A 50 -6.61 2.63 -9.90
CA LYS A 50 -7.88 2.62 -9.17
C LYS A 50 -7.78 3.42 -7.88
N ARG A 51 -6.62 3.40 -7.21
CA ARG A 51 -6.35 4.21 -6.02
C ARG A 51 -6.39 5.71 -6.33
N LYS A 52 -5.75 6.15 -7.43
CA LYS A 52 -5.77 7.57 -7.86
C LYS A 52 -7.20 8.09 -8.09
N GLU A 53 -8.05 7.29 -8.75
CA GLU A 53 -9.45 7.68 -9.01
C GLU A 53 -10.28 7.82 -7.73
N LEU A 54 -10.11 6.89 -6.77
CA LEU A 54 -10.82 6.95 -5.50
C LEU A 54 -10.33 8.11 -4.62
N ASP A 55 -9.04 8.41 -4.63
CA ASP A 55 -8.48 9.53 -3.87
C ASP A 55 -9.02 10.87 -4.37
N TYR A 56 -9.11 11.06 -5.69
CA TYR A 56 -9.70 12.26 -6.28
C TYR A 56 -11.19 12.41 -5.90
N LYS A 57 -11.97 11.32 -5.99
CA LYS A 57 -13.37 11.33 -5.55
C LYS A 57 -13.50 11.66 -4.07
N ARG A 58 -12.64 11.08 -3.22
CA ARG A 58 -12.64 11.33 -1.77
C ARG A 58 -12.34 12.79 -1.49
N PHE A 59 -11.32 13.35 -2.13
CA PHE A 59 -10.93 14.75 -1.97
C PHE A 59 -12.08 15.71 -2.31
N SER A 60 -12.75 15.51 -3.46
CA SER A 60 -13.92 16.32 -3.85
C SER A 60 -15.07 16.23 -2.84
N GLN A 61 -15.31 15.06 -2.25
CA GLN A 61 -16.35 14.87 -1.23
C GLN A 61 -15.98 15.54 0.11
N VAL A 62 -14.72 15.43 0.53
CA VAL A 62 -14.22 16.09 1.75
C VAL A 62 -14.33 17.61 1.62
N SER A 63 -13.94 18.17 0.48
CA SER A 63 -14.06 19.62 0.24
C SER A 63 -15.52 20.09 0.33
N GLN A 64 -16.46 19.36 -0.27
CA GLN A 64 -17.89 19.68 -0.18
C GLN A 64 -18.44 19.59 1.25
N GLU A 65 -18.03 18.58 2.01
CA GLU A 65 -18.42 18.41 3.41
C GLU A 65 -17.92 19.59 4.24
N GLN A 66 -16.65 19.95 4.10
CA GLN A 66 -16.03 21.06 4.82
C GLN A 66 -16.70 22.40 4.48
N SER A 67 -17.02 22.65 3.20
CA SER A 67 -17.78 23.83 2.78
C SER A 67 -19.17 23.88 3.43
N LYS A 68 -19.87 22.75 3.50
CA LYS A 68 -21.19 22.68 4.14
C LYS A 68 -21.12 22.93 5.64
N VAL A 69 -20.10 22.41 6.32
CA VAL A 69 -19.89 22.69 7.74
C VAL A 69 -19.63 24.18 7.98
N ILE A 70 -18.82 24.83 7.15
CA ILE A 70 -18.57 26.28 7.23
C ILE A 70 -19.87 27.07 7.01
N GLU A 71 -20.67 26.70 6.01
CA GLU A 71 -21.98 27.31 5.73
C GLU A 71 -22.94 27.19 6.93
N LEU A 72 -22.99 26.03 7.59
CA LEU A 72 -23.80 25.81 8.78
C LEU A 72 -23.37 26.68 9.97
N ILE A 73 -22.06 26.84 10.18
CA ILE A 73 -21.50 27.63 11.28
C ILE A 73 -21.74 29.12 11.03
N ASN A 74 -21.41 29.61 9.84
CA ASN A 74 -21.54 31.03 9.49
C ASN A 74 -23.02 31.46 9.38
N GLY A 75 -23.88 30.62 8.81
CA GLY A 75 -25.31 30.89 8.63
C GLY A 75 -26.20 30.51 9.82
N MET A 76 -25.62 30.18 10.98
CA MET A 76 -26.36 29.59 12.10
C MET A 76 -27.55 30.45 12.57
N GLN A 77 -27.39 31.79 12.60
CA GLN A 77 -28.44 32.71 13.01
C GLN A 77 -29.60 32.71 12.01
N GLU A 78 -29.31 32.80 10.71
CA GLU A 78 -30.32 32.77 9.65
C GLU A 78 -31.07 31.44 9.62
N ILE A 79 -30.37 30.32 9.77
CA ILE A 79 -30.96 28.98 9.80
C ILE A 79 -32.00 28.87 10.94
N LYS A 80 -31.69 29.44 12.12
CA LYS A 80 -32.61 29.48 13.27
C LYS A 80 -33.79 30.42 13.02
N LEU A 81 -33.53 31.62 12.50
CA LEU A 81 -34.57 32.60 12.17
C LEU A 81 -35.60 32.05 11.17
N HIS A 82 -35.16 31.20 10.23
CA HIS A 82 -36.00 30.58 9.21
C HIS A 82 -36.48 29.16 9.57
N ASN A 83 -36.22 28.65 10.78
CA ASN A 83 -36.54 27.27 11.20
C ASN A 83 -36.05 26.19 10.20
N ALA A 84 -34.93 26.45 9.52
CA ALA A 84 -34.41 25.61 8.43
C ALA A 84 -33.44 24.52 8.91
N GLU A 85 -33.28 24.34 10.23
CA GLU A 85 -32.30 23.43 10.85
C GLU A 85 -32.39 21.99 10.32
N ARG A 86 -33.60 21.45 10.19
CA ARG A 86 -33.81 20.07 9.72
C ARG A 86 -33.38 19.91 8.25
N ARG A 87 -33.72 20.87 7.39
CA ARG A 87 -33.36 20.84 5.97
C ARG A 87 -31.85 20.90 5.78
N MET A 88 -31.18 21.79 6.53
CA MET A 88 -29.74 21.94 6.47
C MET A 88 -29.00 20.72 7.02
N ARG A 89 -29.50 20.11 8.09
CA ARG A 89 -28.99 18.84 8.61
C ARG A 89 -29.07 17.72 7.58
N TRP A 90 -30.22 17.55 6.91
CA TRP A 90 -30.40 16.51 5.90
C TRP A 90 -29.47 16.70 4.70
N ASN A 91 -29.23 17.95 4.28
CA ASN A 91 -28.25 18.26 3.24
C ASN A 91 -26.83 17.86 3.64
N TRP A 92 -26.42 18.15 4.88
CA TRP A 92 -25.12 17.72 5.40
C TRP A 92 -25.03 16.18 5.52
N GLU A 93 -26.07 15.53 6.05
CA GLU A 93 -26.15 14.07 6.15
C GLU A 93 -26.01 13.39 4.78
N TYR A 94 -26.59 13.96 3.73
CA TYR A 94 -26.45 13.43 2.37
C TYR A 94 -24.99 13.47 1.86
N VAL A 95 -24.29 14.60 2.08
CA VAL A 95 -22.88 14.73 1.71
C VAL A 95 -22.02 13.79 2.55
N GLN A 96 -22.30 13.68 3.85
CA GLN A 96 -21.60 12.79 4.77
C GLN A 96 -21.78 11.32 4.38
N ALA A 97 -22.99 10.89 4.03
CA ALA A 97 -23.26 9.54 3.57
C ALA A 97 -22.50 9.22 2.26
N ARG A 98 -22.40 10.19 1.35
CA ARG A 98 -21.64 10.05 0.10
C ARG A 98 -20.13 9.96 0.37
N LEU A 99 -19.61 10.79 1.26
CA LEU A 99 -18.21 10.74 1.71
C LEU A 99 -17.89 9.38 2.34
N PHE A 100 -18.75 8.91 3.26
CA PHE A 100 -18.61 7.60 3.90
C PHE A 100 -18.54 6.48 2.86
N LYS A 101 -19.45 6.47 1.87
CA LYS A 101 -19.45 5.47 0.79
C LYS A 101 -18.15 5.47 -0.03
N VAL A 102 -17.55 6.64 -0.29
CA VAL A 102 -16.27 6.74 -0.99
C VAL A 102 -15.12 6.26 -0.10
N ALA A 103 -15.11 6.65 1.18
CA ALA A 103 -14.12 6.19 2.15
C ALA A 103 -14.14 4.67 2.33
N THR A 104 -15.32 4.05 2.43
CA THR A 104 -15.46 2.58 2.52
C THR A 104 -14.91 1.89 1.27
N LYS A 105 -15.18 2.43 0.07
CA LYS A 105 -14.60 1.88 -1.18
C LYS A 105 -13.08 2.00 -1.20
N SER A 106 -12.53 3.11 -0.68
CA SER A 106 -11.08 3.31 -0.58
C SER A 106 -10.45 2.32 0.38
N LEU A 107 -11.08 2.11 1.54
CA LEU A 107 -10.64 1.13 2.54
C LEU A 107 -10.69 -0.30 1.99
N ALA A 108 -11.78 -0.66 1.30
CA ALA A 108 -11.90 -1.98 0.68
C ALA A 108 -10.82 -2.22 -0.39
N LEU A 109 -10.46 -1.20 -1.17
CA LEU A 109 -9.38 -1.27 -2.15
C LEU A 109 -8.02 -1.50 -1.46
N GLU A 110 -7.74 -0.74 -0.40
CA GLU A 110 -6.50 -0.86 0.37
C GLU A 110 -6.38 -2.24 1.02
N GLN A 111 -7.46 -2.75 1.63
CA GLN A 111 -7.51 -4.09 2.20
C GLN A 111 -7.29 -5.16 1.13
N THR A 112 -7.96 -5.05 -0.02
CA THR A 112 -7.78 -6.01 -1.14
C THR A 112 -6.33 -6.02 -1.63
N GLN A 113 -5.72 -4.84 -1.75
CA GLN A 113 -4.32 -4.71 -2.14
C GLN A 113 -3.40 -5.35 -1.10
N SER A 114 -3.60 -5.06 0.19
CA SER A 114 -2.77 -5.57 1.31
C SER A 114 -2.90 -7.07 1.49
N VAL A 115 -4.13 -7.60 1.49
CA VAL A 115 -4.39 -9.04 1.61
C VAL A 115 -3.84 -9.80 0.41
N GLY A 116 -4.09 -9.33 -0.82
CA GLY A 116 -3.55 -9.94 -2.03
C GLY A 116 -2.02 -9.93 -2.06
N SER A 117 -1.44 -8.82 -1.60
CA SER A 117 0.01 -8.68 -1.41
C SER A 117 0.55 -9.74 -0.43
N ASN A 118 -0.03 -9.82 0.76
CA ASN A 118 0.41 -10.80 1.77
C ASN A 118 0.24 -12.24 1.26
N PHE A 119 -0.84 -12.52 0.56
CA PHE A 119 -1.07 -13.83 -0.06
C PHE A 119 0.01 -14.22 -1.06
N ILE A 120 0.44 -13.29 -1.94
CA ILE A 120 1.56 -13.51 -2.88
C ILE A 120 2.86 -13.80 -2.12
N ASN A 121 3.14 -13.04 -1.06
CA ASN A 121 4.34 -13.25 -0.24
C ASN A 121 4.33 -14.61 0.47
N GLU A 122 3.19 -15.01 1.04
CA GLU A 122 3.06 -16.31 1.71
C GLU A 122 3.19 -17.47 0.72
N LEU A 123 2.56 -17.37 -0.45
CA LEU A 123 2.75 -18.37 -1.51
C LEU A 123 4.22 -18.48 -1.93
N LYS A 124 4.89 -17.34 -2.14
CA LYS A 124 6.33 -17.31 -2.45
C LYS A 124 7.15 -18.00 -1.35
N ASN A 125 6.90 -17.68 -0.08
CA ASN A 125 7.60 -18.29 1.06
C ASN A 125 7.37 -19.81 1.12
N MET A 126 6.14 -20.25 0.87
CA MET A 126 5.77 -21.67 0.81
C MET A 126 6.51 -22.39 -0.33
N PHE A 127 6.52 -21.83 -1.54
CA PHE A 127 7.25 -22.40 -2.68
C PHE A 127 8.75 -22.51 -2.41
N ILE A 128 9.36 -21.47 -1.85
CA ILE A 128 10.79 -21.49 -1.49
C ILE A 128 11.06 -22.58 -0.44
N THR A 129 10.19 -22.74 0.55
CA THR A 129 10.33 -23.75 1.60
C THR A 129 10.27 -25.16 1.03
N VAL A 130 9.29 -25.44 0.16
CA VAL A 130 9.15 -26.75 -0.51
C VAL A 130 10.34 -27.06 -1.41
N LEU A 131 10.83 -26.09 -2.18
CA LEU A 131 12.01 -26.26 -3.02
C LEU A 131 13.27 -26.49 -2.19
N SER A 132 13.45 -25.73 -1.11
CA SER A 132 14.60 -25.90 -0.21
C SER A 132 14.58 -27.28 0.44
N ALA A 133 13.42 -27.74 0.92
CA ALA A 133 13.26 -29.08 1.47
C ALA A 133 13.60 -30.16 0.42
N LYS A 134 13.15 -30.01 -0.82
CA LYS A 134 13.48 -30.92 -1.91
C LYS A 134 14.99 -30.97 -2.18
N LEU A 135 15.66 -29.82 -2.18
CA LEU A 135 17.12 -29.74 -2.40
C LEU A 135 17.94 -30.35 -1.26
N VAL A 136 17.43 -30.30 -0.02
CA VAL A 136 18.03 -31.01 1.11
C VAL A 136 17.90 -32.52 0.93
N ILE A 137 16.72 -33.00 0.51
CA ILE A 137 16.46 -34.43 0.27
C ILE A 137 17.31 -34.94 -0.89
N ASP A 138 17.45 -34.15 -1.97
CA ASP A 138 18.31 -34.46 -3.12
C ASP A 138 19.82 -34.37 -2.76
N GLY A 139 20.17 -33.98 -1.53
CA GLY A 139 21.55 -33.88 -1.05
C GLY A 139 22.35 -32.70 -1.61
N GLN A 140 21.71 -31.75 -2.29
CA GLN A 140 22.38 -30.60 -2.90
C GLN A 140 22.73 -29.50 -1.89
N ILE A 141 21.92 -29.34 -0.86
CA ILE A 141 22.14 -28.36 0.22
C ILE A 141 22.01 -29.03 1.59
N SER A 142 22.68 -28.49 2.61
CA SER A 142 22.55 -29.00 3.98
C SER A 142 21.32 -28.45 4.70
N LEU A 143 20.89 -29.11 5.77
CA LEU A 143 19.84 -28.60 6.67
C LEU A 143 20.16 -27.19 7.19
N GLY A 144 21.41 -26.93 7.57
CA GLY A 144 21.86 -25.60 8.01
C GLY A 144 21.72 -24.54 6.91
N MET A 145 21.98 -24.92 5.66
CA MET A 145 21.83 -24.04 4.50
C MET A 145 20.36 -23.72 4.21
N MET A 146 19.46 -24.70 4.33
CA MET A 146 18.01 -24.47 4.27
C MET A 146 17.55 -23.48 5.33
N MET A 147 18.03 -23.60 6.58
CA MET A 147 17.71 -22.65 7.66
C MET A 147 18.22 -21.24 7.36
N ALA A 148 19.44 -21.12 6.83
CA ALA A 148 20.00 -19.84 6.40
C ALA A 148 19.18 -19.21 5.27
N ILE A 149 18.79 -20.00 4.26
CA ILE A 149 17.94 -19.54 3.15
C ILE A 149 16.60 -19.02 3.68
N SER A 150 15.92 -19.78 4.54
CA SER A 150 14.64 -19.35 5.13
C SER A 150 14.78 -18.04 5.91
N TYR A 151 15.86 -17.88 6.67
CA TYR A 151 16.16 -16.63 7.38
C TYR A 151 16.39 -15.47 6.42
N ILE A 152 17.22 -15.66 5.38
CA ILE A 152 17.52 -14.65 4.35
C ILE A 152 16.24 -14.22 3.63
N VAL A 153 15.39 -15.16 3.24
CA VAL A 153 14.11 -14.87 2.56
C VAL A 153 13.16 -14.10 3.49
N GLY A 154 13.11 -14.46 4.77
CA GLY A 154 12.38 -13.69 5.77
C GLY A 154 12.90 -12.25 5.90
N GLN A 155 14.21 -12.06 5.95
CA GLN A 155 14.83 -10.74 5.98
C GLN A 155 14.57 -9.94 4.70
N LEU A 156 14.54 -10.59 3.53
CA LEU A 156 14.25 -9.95 2.24
C LEU A 156 12.81 -9.42 2.13
N ASN A 157 11.84 -10.01 2.84
CA ASN A 157 10.45 -9.55 2.82
C ASN A 157 10.27 -8.15 3.42
N GLY A 158 11.08 -7.81 4.43
CA GLY A 158 11.05 -6.50 5.08
C GLY A 158 11.35 -5.35 4.11
N PRO A 159 12.55 -5.32 3.49
CA PRO A 159 12.94 -4.33 2.49
C PRO A 159 11.96 -4.19 1.33
N ILE A 160 11.43 -5.29 0.81
CA ILE A 160 10.43 -5.25 -0.27
C ILE A 160 9.18 -4.50 0.18
N THR A 161 8.66 -4.81 1.38
CA THR A 161 7.47 -4.15 1.93
C THR A 161 7.72 -2.65 2.14
N GLN A 162 8.91 -2.30 2.63
CA GLN A 162 9.31 -0.90 2.83
C GLN A 162 9.40 -0.13 1.50
N LEU A 163 9.96 -0.73 0.45
CA LEU A 163 10.00 -0.12 -0.89
C LEU A 163 8.59 0.16 -1.42
N ILE A 164 7.64 -0.75 -1.21
CA ILE A 164 6.25 -0.54 -1.64
C ILE A 164 5.56 0.57 -0.86
N ASN A 165 5.80 0.65 0.45
CA ASN A 165 5.27 1.74 1.27
C ASN A 165 5.84 3.08 0.79
N PHE A 166 7.14 3.14 0.50
CA PHE A 166 7.75 4.33 -0.07
C PHE A 166 7.16 4.71 -1.44
N MET A 167 6.92 3.74 -2.33
CA MET A 167 6.26 3.99 -3.62
C MET A 167 4.84 4.56 -3.43
N ARG A 168 4.11 4.09 -2.40
CA ARG A 168 2.80 4.65 -2.02
C ARG A 168 2.92 6.09 -1.50
N ASP A 169 3.88 6.36 -0.64
CA ASP A 169 4.14 7.71 -0.11
C ASP A 169 4.51 8.70 -1.23
N VAL A 170 5.35 8.28 -2.19
CA VAL A 170 5.71 9.08 -3.36
C VAL A 170 4.50 9.35 -4.24
N GLN A 171 3.62 8.36 -4.45
CA GLN A 171 2.37 8.55 -5.19
C GLN A 171 1.45 9.56 -4.48
N ASP A 172 1.28 9.45 -3.17
CA ASP A 172 0.42 10.33 -2.40
C ASP A 172 0.95 11.78 -2.40
N ALA A 173 2.29 11.94 -2.39
CA ALA A 173 2.95 13.22 -2.61
C ALA A 173 2.71 13.77 -4.02
N GLN A 174 2.86 12.96 -5.07
CA GLN A 174 2.57 13.39 -6.45
C GLN A 174 1.12 13.84 -6.63
N ILE A 175 0.15 13.07 -6.11
CA ILE A 175 -1.26 13.46 -6.17
C ILE A 175 -1.51 14.78 -5.43
N SER A 176 -0.82 14.99 -4.30
CA SER A 176 -0.92 16.25 -3.55
C SER A 176 -0.33 17.43 -4.32
N VAL A 177 0.75 17.23 -5.06
CA VAL A 177 1.34 18.25 -5.94
C VAL A 177 0.45 18.52 -7.16
N ASP A 178 -0.09 17.48 -7.82
CA ASP A 178 -1.05 17.62 -8.93
C ASP A 178 -2.23 18.54 -8.50
N ARG A 179 -2.75 18.33 -7.27
CA ARG A 179 -3.83 19.18 -6.71
C ARG A 179 -3.42 20.64 -6.49
N LEU A 180 -2.16 20.92 -6.13
CA LEU A 180 -1.67 22.28 -5.97
C LEU A 180 -1.49 22.98 -7.33
N GLY A 181 -1.14 22.22 -8.37
CA GLY A 181 -0.99 22.71 -9.74
C GLY A 181 -2.30 23.09 -10.43
N GLU A 182 -3.45 22.51 -10.02
CA GLU A 182 -4.78 22.87 -10.53
C GLU A 182 -5.27 24.26 -10.05
N ILE A 183 -4.53 24.97 -9.18
CA ILE A 183 -4.86 26.32 -8.68
C ILE A 183 -4.07 27.41 -9.46
N HIS A 184 -3.70 27.16 -10.72
CA HIS A 184 -3.18 28.17 -11.64
C HIS A 184 -3.86 28.12 -13.00
#